data_AF-A0A2E6W502-F1
#
_entry.id   AF-A0A2E6W502-F1
#
_cell.length_a   1.000
_cell.length_b   1.000
_cell.length_c   1.000
_cell.angle_alpha   90.00
_cell.angle_beta   90.00
_cell.angle_gamma   90.00
#
_symmetry.space_group_name_H-M   'P 1'
#
loop_
_entity.id
_entity.type
_entity.pdbx_description
1 polymer ?
#
loop_
_entity_poly.entity_id
_entity_poly.type
_entity_poly.pdbx_seq_one_letter_code
_entity_poly.pdbx_strand_id
1 'polypeptide(L)'
;MPINYTRIEGQFMPLRDGILVRNMEFGEQRTASGLIIASDDGKSSGIHPRWGEVIAIGRDQLDVSVGQYVLVSHGRWSRGFELNGETVRTVDPSDVLGVQDEEPNTTIFVATDGHQTRGYEGKVSVGKLEV
;
A
#
# COMPACT_ATOMS: atom_id res chain seq x y z
N MET A 1 11.51 18.75 -0.41
CA MET A 1 10.14 18.43 -0.85
C MET A 1 10.08 18.71 -2.35
N PRO A 2 9.72 17.74 -3.21
CA PRO A 2 9.47 18.06 -4.61
C PRO A 2 8.30 19.04 -4.67
N ILE A 3 8.54 20.16 -5.34
CA ILE A 3 7.55 21.21 -5.58
C ILE A 3 6.64 20.74 -6.72
N ASN A 4 5.37 20.48 -6.40
CA ASN A 4 4.36 20.18 -7.41
C ASN A 4 3.90 21.50 -8.04
N TYR A 5 4.39 21.79 -9.24
CA TYR A 5 4.05 23.02 -9.95
C TYR A 5 2.65 22.99 -10.59
N THR A 6 2.03 21.82 -10.69
CA THR A 6 0.74 21.63 -11.34
C THR A 6 -0.32 21.38 -10.26
N ARG A 7 -1.12 22.42 -10.00
CA ARG A 7 -2.30 22.37 -9.15
C ARG A 7 -3.53 22.66 -10.00
N ILE A 8 -4.49 21.76 -9.94
CA ILE A 8 -5.70 21.80 -10.74
C ILE A 8 -6.89 21.66 -9.78
N GLU A 9 -7.89 22.51 -9.95
CA GLU A 9 -9.17 22.41 -9.26
C GLU A 9 -10.23 22.07 -10.32
N GLY A 10 -10.98 20.98 -10.12
CA GLY A 10 -12.04 20.54 -11.03
C GLY A 10 -12.11 19.03 -11.22
N GLN A 11 -12.75 18.63 -12.33
CA GLN A 11 -12.91 17.23 -12.72
C GLN A 11 -11.79 16.84 -13.69
N PHE A 12 -11.01 15.83 -13.33
CA PHE A 12 -10.00 15.23 -14.20
C PHE A 12 -10.51 13.90 -14.75
N MET A 13 -10.33 13.68 -16.05
CA MET A 13 -10.60 12.41 -16.69
C MET A 13 -9.34 11.95 -17.43
N PRO A 14 -8.79 10.76 -17.11
CA PRO A 14 -7.70 10.17 -17.89
C PRO A 14 -8.08 9.99 -19.35
N LEU A 15 -7.08 10.04 -20.23
CA LEU A 15 -7.27 9.78 -21.65
C LEU A 15 -7.32 8.26 -21.91
N ARG A 16 -8.14 7.83 -22.88
CA ARG A 16 -8.26 6.44 -23.34
C ARG A 16 -8.61 5.47 -22.21
N ASP A 17 -7.75 4.50 -21.95
CA ASP A 17 -7.79 3.51 -20.89
C ASP A 17 -7.00 3.95 -19.64
N GLY A 18 -6.51 5.18 -19.59
CA GLY A 18 -5.70 5.66 -18.46
C GLY A 18 -6.41 5.56 -17.11
N ILE A 19 -5.62 5.40 -16.05
CA ILE A 19 -6.10 5.25 -14.68
C ILE A 19 -5.52 6.39 -13.84
N LEU A 20 -6.37 7.09 -13.08
CA LEU A 20 -5.94 8.06 -12.07
C LEU A 20 -6.04 7.43 -10.69
N VAL A 21 -4.93 7.45 -9.96
CA VAL A 21 -4.85 6.91 -8.60
C VAL A 21 -4.44 7.97 -7.57
N ARG A 22 -4.85 7.73 -6.33
CA ARG A 22 -4.39 8.47 -5.14
C ARG A 22 -3.85 7.51 -4.07
N ASN A 23 -3.36 8.07 -2.97
CA ASN A 23 -2.95 7.32 -1.76
C ASN A 23 -1.87 6.26 -2.01
N MET A 24 -0.97 6.48 -2.98
CA MET A 24 0.22 5.66 -3.12
C MET A 24 1.21 5.96 -1.98
N GLU A 25 1.60 4.94 -1.22
CA GLU A 25 2.51 5.04 -0.09
C GLU A 25 3.98 5.06 -0.53
N PHE A 26 4.72 6.09 -0.12
CA PHE A 26 6.16 6.27 -0.39
C PHE A 26 6.96 6.56 0.89
N GLY A 27 6.29 6.71 2.03
CA GLY A 27 6.86 7.18 3.27
C GLY A 27 7.47 6.09 4.15
N GLU A 28 7.68 6.48 5.39
CA GLU A 28 8.04 5.57 6.49
C GLU A 28 6.85 4.67 6.80
N GLN A 29 7.08 3.37 6.92
CA GLN A 29 6.05 2.40 7.27
C GLN A 29 6.25 1.92 8.70
N ARG A 30 5.16 1.77 9.44
CA ARG A 30 5.19 1.23 10.81
C ARG A 30 4.55 -0.14 10.82
N THR A 31 5.29 -1.12 11.30
CA THR A 31 4.78 -2.49 11.50
C THR A 31 3.78 -2.50 12.67
N ALA A 32 2.92 -3.52 12.73
CA ALA A 32 1.95 -3.69 13.82
C ALA A 32 2.60 -3.82 15.21
N SER A 33 3.86 -4.27 15.27
CA SER A 33 4.65 -4.38 16.50
C SER A 33 5.41 -3.09 16.88
N GLY A 34 5.23 -2.01 16.11
CA GLY A 34 5.82 -0.69 16.39
C GLY A 34 7.21 -0.46 15.81
N LEU A 35 7.75 -1.39 15.00
CA LEU A 35 9.01 -1.14 14.28
C LEU A 35 8.79 -0.12 13.16
N ILE A 36 9.71 0.84 13.09
CA ILE A 36 9.79 1.85 12.05
C ILE A 36 10.65 1.33 10.90
N ILE A 37 10.05 1.15 9.73
CA ILE A 37 10.74 0.90 8.47
C ILE A 37 10.95 2.24 7.79
N ALA A 38 12.21 2.67 7.74
CA ALA A 38 12.58 3.94 7.14
C ALA A 38 12.10 4.03 5.68
N SER A 39 11.74 5.23 5.23
CA SER A 39 11.32 5.44 3.84
C SER A 39 12.39 4.96 2.86
N ASP A 40 11.90 4.24 1.86
CA ASP A 40 12.68 3.70 0.75
C ASP A 40 12.61 4.58 -0.51
N ASP A 41 12.03 5.79 -0.40
CA ASP A 41 11.94 6.73 -1.50
C ASP A 41 13.33 7.15 -2.00
N GLY A 42 13.57 6.98 -3.30
CA GLY A 42 14.86 7.24 -3.94
C GLY A 42 15.98 6.24 -3.63
N LYS A 43 15.70 5.12 -2.95
CA LYS A 43 16.68 4.04 -2.67
C LYS A 43 16.41 2.80 -3.52
N SER A 44 17.41 1.93 -3.66
CA SER A 44 17.26 0.64 -4.37
C SER A 44 16.23 -0.29 -3.71
N SER A 45 16.07 -0.22 -2.38
CA SER A 45 15.01 -0.90 -1.64
C SER A 45 13.61 -0.44 -2.06
N GLY A 46 13.46 0.77 -2.60
CA GLY A 46 12.19 1.35 -3.05
C GLY A 46 11.69 0.84 -4.41
N ILE A 47 12.42 -0.09 -5.04
CA ILE A 47 12.05 -0.75 -6.30
C ILE A 47 11.08 -1.90 -5.99
N HIS A 48 9.85 -1.53 -5.64
CA HIS A 48 8.76 -2.47 -5.45
C HIS A 48 7.45 -1.92 -6.01
N PRO A 49 6.47 -2.80 -6.32
CA PRO A 49 5.13 -2.38 -6.70
C PRO A 49 4.43 -1.61 -5.58
N ARG A 50 3.47 -0.75 -5.95
CA ARG A 50 2.70 0.06 -4.99
C ARG A 50 1.21 -0.01 -5.28
N TRP A 51 0.43 -0.01 -4.20
CA TRP A 51 -1.02 0.11 -4.27
C TRP A 51 -1.43 1.56 -4.45
N GLY A 52 -2.45 1.79 -5.27
CA GLY A 52 -3.12 3.07 -5.40
C GLY A 52 -4.63 2.89 -5.53
N GLU A 53 -5.38 3.79 -4.92
CA GLU A 53 -6.85 3.81 -4.99
C GLU A 53 -7.27 4.51 -6.29
N VAL A 54 -8.13 3.88 -7.10
CA VAL A 54 -8.61 4.42 -8.37
C VAL A 54 -9.71 5.44 -8.11
N ILE A 55 -9.48 6.69 -8.55
CA ILE A 55 -10.44 7.79 -8.38
C ILE A 55 -11.09 8.25 -9.69
N ALA A 56 -10.44 7.99 -10.82
CA ALA A 56 -11.00 8.26 -12.13
C ALA A 56 -10.40 7.29 -13.16
N ILE A 57 -11.21 6.92 -14.14
CA ILE A 57 -10.83 6.06 -15.26
C ILE A 57 -11.10 6.77 -16.58
N GLY A 58 -10.31 6.45 -17.59
CA GLY A 58 -10.56 6.90 -18.95
C GLY A 58 -11.78 6.23 -19.58
N ARG A 59 -12.22 6.76 -20.71
CA ARG A 59 -13.47 6.32 -21.40
C ARG A 59 -13.41 4.90 -21.94
N ASP A 60 -12.21 4.43 -22.27
CA ASP A 60 -11.98 3.14 -22.90
C ASP A 60 -11.49 2.08 -21.90
N GLN A 61 -11.45 2.40 -20.60
CA GLN A 61 -11.01 1.50 -19.54
C GLN A 61 -12.13 0.51 -19.18
N LEU A 62 -11.80 -0.79 -19.19
CA LEU A 62 -12.75 -1.89 -18.96
C LEU A 62 -12.31 -2.84 -17.83
N ASP A 63 -11.04 -2.82 -17.43
CA ASP A 63 -10.43 -3.77 -16.50
C ASP A 63 -10.52 -3.30 -15.04
N VAL A 64 -10.67 -2.00 -14.80
CA VAL A 64 -10.73 -1.40 -13.46
C VAL A 64 -11.88 -0.41 -13.32
N SER A 65 -12.41 -0.30 -12.11
CA SER A 65 -13.48 0.62 -11.74
C SER A 65 -13.03 1.62 -10.68
N VAL A 66 -13.70 2.78 -10.65
CA VAL A 66 -13.50 3.78 -9.60
C VAL A 66 -13.85 3.18 -8.23
N GLY A 67 -12.99 3.40 -7.24
CA GLY A 67 -13.09 2.85 -5.89
C GLY A 67 -12.27 1.57 -5.67
N GLN A 68 -11.81 0.92 -6.73
CA GLN A 68 -10.92 -0.25 -6.60
C GLN A 68 -9.48 0.17 -6.32
N TYR A 69 -8.68 -0.77 -5.82
CA TYR A 69 -7.26 -0.61 -5.59
C TYR A 69 -6.48 -1.38 -6.65
N VAL A 70 -5.45 -0.73 -7.21
CA VAL A 70 -4.58 -1.33 -8.23
C VAL A 70 -3.15 -1.42 -7.71
N LEU A 71 -2.53 -2.59 -7.92
CA LEU A 71 -1.11 -2.82 -7.65
C LEU A 71 -0.32 -2.53 -8.92
N VAL A 72 0.57 -1.55 -8.86
CA VAL A 72 1.28 -1.05 -10.05
C VAL A 72 2.76 -1.36 -9.95
N SER A 73 3.34 -1.86 -11.05
CA SER A 73 4.79 -2.08 -11.17
C SER A 73 5.58 -0.80 -10.91
N HIS A 74 6.78 -0.96 -10.33
CA HIS A 74 7.63 0.18 -10.00
C HIS A 74 7.88 1.08 -11.22
N GLY A 75 7.70 2.39 -11.05
CA GLY A 75 8.00 3.38 -12.09
C GLY A 75 6.97 3.48 -13.21
N ARG A 76 5.85 2.74 -13.14
CA ARG A 76 4.76 2.78 -14.13
C ARG A 76 3.63 3.73 -13.72
N TRP A 77 4.02 4.83 -13.08
CA TRP A 77 3.15 5.96 -12.72
C TRP A 77 3.85 7.28 -13.04
N SER A 78 3.07 8.33 -13.29
CA SER A 78 3.61 9.67 -13.53
C SER A 78 4.10 10.35 -12.24
N ARG A 79 4.83 11.47 -12.41
CA ARG A 79 5.08 12.36 -11.28
C ARG A 79 3.73 12.87 -10.74
N GLY A 80 3.63 12.95 -9.42
CA GLY A 80 2.40 13.41 -8.77
C GLY A 80 2.07 14.85 -9.12
N PHE A 81 0.79 15.15 -9.24
CA PHE A 81 0.26 16.51 -9.35
C PHE A 81 -0.87 16.72 -8.33
N GLU A 82 -1.20 17.97 -8.06
CA GLU A 82 -2.25 18.30 -7.10
C GLU A 82 -3.59 18.45 -7.83
N LEU A 83 -4.57 17.66 -7.43
CA LEU A 83 -5.96 17.73 -7.90
C LEU A 83 -6.88 17.90 -6.70
N ASN A 84 -7.59 19.02 -6.61
CA ASN A 84 -8.52 19.31 -5.52
C ASN A 84 -7.90 19.18 -4.11
N GLY A 85 -6.62 19.53 -3.96
CA GLY A 85 -5.89 19.41 -2.69
C GLY A 85 -5.28 18.03 -2.40
N GLU A 86 -5.50 17.02 -3.26
CA GLU A 86 -4.92 15.68 -3.12
C GLU A 86 -3.78 15.47 -4.12
N THR A 87 -2.74 14.75 -3.71
CA THR A 87 -1.66 14.35 -4.64
C THR A 87 -2.07 13.09 -5.39
N VAL A 88 -2.30 13.24 -6.70
CA VAL A 88 -2.76 12.18 -7.58
C VAL A 88 -1.70 11.84 -8.62
N ARG A 89 -1.77 10.64 -9.18
CA ARG A 89 -0.84 10.13 -10.21
C ARG A 89 -1.62 9.39 -11.29
N THR A 90 -1.15 9.46 -12.52
CA THR A 90 -1.66 8.63 -13.61
C THR A 90 -0.84 7.35 -13.71
N VAL A 91 -1.50 6.23 -13.91
CA VAL A 91 -0.90 4.89 -14.01
C VAL A 91 -1.00 4.38 -15.43
N ASP A 92 0.01 3.62 -15.85
CA ASP A 92 -0.02 2.85 -17.09
C ASP A 92 -0.88 1.58 -16.93
N PRO A 93 -1.99 1.44 -17.67
CA PRO A 93 -2.88 0.28 -17.55
C PRO A 93 -2.19 -1.04 -17.86
N SER A 94 -1.18 -1.03 -18.73
CA SER A 94 -0.48 -2.25 -19.17
C SER A 94 0.36 -2.89 -18.05
N ASP A 95 0.63 -2.14 -16.99
CA ASP A 95 1.53 -2.54 -15.90
C ASP A 95 0.84 -2.56 -14.53
N VAL A 96 -0.47 -2.75 -14.55
CA VAL A 96 -1.25 -3.15 -13.40
C VAL A 96 -1.06 -4.65 -13.17
N LEU A 97 -0.53 -5.00 -12.00
CA LEU A 97 -0.22 -6.38 -11.59
C LEU A 97 -1.40 -7.07 -10.90
N GLY A 98 -2.32 -6.30 -10.33
CA GLY A 98 -3.46 -6.83 -9.60
C GLY A 98 -4.49 -5.76 -9.27
N VAL A 99 -5.73 -6.21 -9.06
CA VAL A 99 -6.88 -5.37 -8.71
C VAL A 99 -7.55 -5.96 -7.49
N GLN A 100 -7.97 -5.11 -6.56
CA GLN A 100 -8.74 -5.49 -5.37
C GLN A 100 -9.90 -4.51 -5.16
N ASP A 101 -11.03 -5.04 -4.68
CA ASP A 101 -12.21 -4.23 -4.37
C ASP A 101 -12.11 -3.50 -3.02
N GLU A 102 -11.36 -4.08 -2.09
CA GLU A 102 -11.15 -3.55 -0.75
C GLU A 102 -9.73 -3.00 -0.59
N GLU A 103 -9.55 -2.10 0.38
CA GLU A 103 -8.25 -1.54 0.69
C GLU A 103 -7.25 -2.66 1.07
N PRO A 104 -6.10 -2.74 0.37
CA PRO A 104 -5.12 -3.78 0.63
C PRO A 104 -4.57 -3.61 2.04
N ASN A 105 -4.50 -4.72 2.78
CA ASN A 105 -3.82 -4.71 4.07
C ASN A 105 -2.31 -4.48 3.84
N THR A 106 -1.86 -3.25 4.09
CA THR A 106 -0.46 -2.83 3.96
C THR A 106 0.37 -3.16 5.20
N THR A 107 -0.15 -3.94 6.16
CA THR A 107 0.60 -4.39 7.34
C THR A 107 1.78 -5.25 6.91
N ILE A 108 2.96 -4.65 6.93
CA ILE A 108 4.22 -5.34 6.67
C ILE A 108 4.56 -6.12 7.94
N PHE A 109 4.39 -7.44 7.87
CA PHE A 109 4.56 -8.39 8.96
C PHE A 109 3.48 -8.31 10.04
N VAL A 110 2.52 -9.22 9.95
CA VAL A 110 1.68 -9.59 11.10
C VAL A 110 2.58 -10.37 12.05
N ALA A 111 2.66 -9.94 13.32
CA ALA A 111 3.29 -10.73 14.36
C ALA A 111 2.58 -12.08 14.44
N THR A 112 3.17 -13.10 13.82
CA THR A 112 2.74 -14.48 14.03
C THR A 112 3.32 -14.92 15.36
N ASP A 113 2.56 -15.68 16.15
CA ASP A 113 3.06 -16.34 17.36
C ASP A 113 4.14 -17.36 16.98
N GLY A 114 5.33 -16.87 16.67
CA GLY A 114 6.53 -17.68 16.51
C GLY A 114 6.84 -18.34 17.83
N HIS A 115 7.00 -19.67 17.80
CA HIS A 115 7.33 -20.57 18.91
C HIS A 115 7.12 -19.97 20.30
N GLN A 116 5.86 -19.68 20.65
CA GLN A 116 5.47 -19.49 22.04
C GLN A 116 5.79 -20.81 22.73
N THR A 117 6.85 -20.86 23.55
CA THR A 117 7.03 -21.96 24.50
C THR A 117 5.76 -21.94 25.35
N ARG A 118 4.78 -22.79 25.03
CA ARG A 118 3.57 -22.93 25.84
C ARG A 118 4.05 -23.21 27.26
N GLY A 119 3.96 -22.22 28.14
CA GLY A 119 4.16 -22.41 29.55
C GLY A 119 3.21 -23.53 29.96
N TYR A 120 3.74 -24.61 30.50
CA TYR A 120 2.94 -25.75 30.96
C TYR A 120 1.90 -25.21 31.98
N GLU A 121 0.62 -25.18 31.62
CA GLU A 121 -0.49 -24.73 32.50
C GLU A 121 -0.91 -25.81 33.51
N GLY A 122 -0.17 -26.91 33.59
CA GLY A 122 -0.38 -27.93 34.60
C GLY A 122 0.13 -27.43 35.97
N LYS A 123 -0.73 -27.45 36.99
CA LYS A 123 -0.26 -27.44 38.38
C LYS A 123 0.63 -28.65 38.59
N VAL A 124 1.96 -28.46 38.60
CA VAL A 124 2.88 -29.50 39.00
C VAL A 124 2.72 -29.68 40.51
N SER A 125 1.90 -30.64 40.90
CA SER A 125 1.88 -31.17 42.27
C SER A 125 3.21 -31.86 42.49
N VAL A 126 4.18 -31.16 43.08
CA VAL A 126 5.36 -31.82 43.64
C VAL A 126 4.86 -32.62 44.84
N GLY A 127 4.67 -33.92 44.63
CA GLY A 127 4.38 -34.86 45.71
C GLY A 127 5.44 -34.70 46.78
N LYS A 128 5.02 -34.60 48.04
CA LYS A 128 5.90 -34.52 49.21
C LYS A 128 6.91 -35.67 49.12
N LEU A 129 8.20 -35.32 49.02
CA LEU A 129 9.29 -36.24 49.33
C LEU A 129 9.16 -36.57 50.81
N GLU A 130 8.67 -37.77 51.11
CA GLU A 130 8.86 -38.36 52.43
C GLU A 130 10.30 -38.85 52.48
N VAL A 131 11.03 -38.31 53.48
CA VAL A 131 12.40 -38.66 53.87
C VAL A 131 12.36 -39.93 54.70
#